data_AF-A0AAU3NMF9-F1
#
_entry.id   AF-A0AAU3NMF9-F1
#
_cell.length_a   1.000
_cell.length_b   1.000
_cell.length_c   1.000
_cell.angle_alpha   90.00
_cell.angle_beta   90.00
_cell.angle_gamma   90.00
#
_symmetry.space_group_name_H-M   'P 1'
#
loop_
_entity.id
_entity.type
_entity.pdbx_description
1 polymer ?
#
loop_
_entity_poly.entity_id
_entity_poly.type
_entity_poly.pdbx_seq_one_letter_code
_entity_poly.pdbx_strand_id
1 'polypeptide(L)'
;MLRDLLPGGAPPQLAADQAAALLRTVRPAGNVEKVRKDLARDLVTEIRALDKRLAENAVRMEELVESSGSTLMNTPGVGPVLAARLVGRVGHASRFATATAFANYTGVAPVEIASADKARHRLSRSGDRQLNSVLHTIAVTQIRMPGGLGDLRPRGRRPGDSWPDPHPGSAAQVAD
;
A
#
# COMPACT_ATOMS: atom_id res chain seq x y z
N MET A 1 -27.67 -7.87 -2.44
CA MET A 1 -27.95 -8.56 -3.72
C MET A 1 -27.55 -10.03 -3.71
N LEU A 2 -26.26 -10.39 -3.75
CA LEU A 2 -25.85 -11.81 -3.81
C LEU A 2 -26.19 -12.59 -2.53
N ARG A 3 -26.13 -11.92 -1.38
CA ARG A 3 -26.60 -12.45 -0.08
C ARG A 3 -28.11 -12.71 -0.03
N ASP A 4 -28.88 -11.95 -0.79
CA ASP A 4 -30.35 -12.04 -0.82
C ASP A 4 -30.85 -13.07 -1.85
N LEU A 5 -29.91 -13.68 -2.59
CA LEU A 5 -30.14 -14.70 -3.62
C LEU A 5 -29.68 -16.10 -3.17
N LEU A 6 -28.90 -16.20 -2.09
CA LEU A 6 -28.37 -17.46 -1.58
C LEU A 6 -28.91 -17.73 -0.17
N PRO A 7 -29.59 -18.86 0.08
CA PRO A 7 -29.95 -19.24 1.44
C PRO A 7 -28.66 -19.44 2.27
N GLY A 8 -28.54 -18.71 3.38
CA GLY A 8 -27.30 -18.65 4.20
C GLY A 8 -26.32 -17.52 3.83
N GLY A 9 -26.60 -16.77 2.75
CA GLY A 9 -25.83 -15.60 2.33
C GLY A 9 -24.53 -15.92 1.58
N ALA A 10 -23.95 -14.89 0.95
CA ALA A 10 -22.64 -14.91 0.31
C ALA A 10 -21.55 -14.33 1.24
N PRO A 11 -20.31 -14.85 1.20
CA PRO A 11 -19.21 -14.30 1.99
C PRO A 11 -18.95 -12.81 1.69
N PRO A 12 -18.51 -12.01 2.70
CA PRO A 12 -18.32 -10.57 2.55
C PRO A 12 -17.22 -10.17 1.57
N GLN A 13 -16.19 -11.01 1.41
CA GLN A 13 -15.11 -10.78 0.45
C GLN A 13 -15.20 -11.84 -0.64
N LEU A 14 -15.54 -11.41 -1.85
CA LEU A 14 -15.68 -12.26 -3.03
C LEU A 14 -14.98 -11.61 -4.22
N ALA A 15 -14.10 -12.35 -4.88
CA ALA A 15 -13.61 -11.95 -6.19
C ALA A 15 -14.74 -12.02 -7.22
N ALA A 16 -14.67 -11.22 -8.29
CA ALA A 16 -15.70 -11.18 -9.32
C ALA A 16 -15.96 -12.56 -9.93
N ASP A 17 -14.92 -13.39 -10.10
CA ASP A 17 -15.04 -14.76 -10.61
C ASP A 17 -15.75 -15.71 -9.65
N GLN A 18 -15.51 -15.56 -8.36
CA GLN A 18 -16.20 -16.32 -7.32
C GLN A 18 -17.68 -15.90 -7.26
N ALA A 19 -17.97 -14.61 -7.33
CA ALA A 19 -19.33 -14.09 -7.42
C ALA A 19 -20.05 -14.60 -8.68
N ALA A 20 -19.36 -14.63 -9.83
CA ALA A 20 -19.88 -15.20 -11.07
C ALA A 20 -20.17 -16.71 -10.94
N ALA A 21 -19.28 -17.46 -10.26
CA ALA A 21 -19.49 -18.88 -9.98
C ALA A 21 -20.73 -19.12 -9.12
N LEU A 22 -20.91 -18.31 -8.07
CA LEU A 22 -22.10 -18.38 -7.20
C LEU A 22 -23.39 -18.01 -7.95
N LEU A 23 -23.39 -16.98 -8.80
CA LEU A 23 -24.58 -16.63 -9.57
C LEU A 23 -25.02 -17.72 -10.55
N ARG A 24 -24.10 -18.58 -11.01
CA ARG A 24 -24.44 -19.72 -11.86
C ARG A 24 -25.25 -20.79 -11.13
N THR A 25 -25.10 -20.94 -9.80
CA THR A 25 -25.84 -21.93 -9.01
C THR A 25 -27.26 -21.47 -8.67
N VAL A 26 -27.51 -20.16 -8.65
CA VAL A 26 -28.83 -19.58 -8.32
C VAL A 26 -29.85 -19.87 -9.44
N ARG A 27 -30.97 -20.51 -9.08
CA ARG A 27 -32.12 -20.72 -9.97
C ARG A 27 -33.30 -19.85 -9.45
N PRO A 28 -33.59 -18.70 -10.09
CA PRO A 28 -34.64 -17.81 -9.61
C PRO A 28 -36.02 -18.45 -9.82
N ALA A 29 -36.83 -18.49 -8.77
CA ALA A 29 -38.19 -19.04 -8.77
C ALA A 29 -39.25 -17.98 -9.13
N GLY A 30 -38.93 -16.69 -8.99
CA GLY A 30 -39.86 -15.58 -9.27
C GLY A 30 -39.23 -14.39 -9.98
N ASN A 31 -40.08 -13.45 -10.42
CA ASN A 31 -39.66 -12.26 -11.19
C ASN A 31 -38.68 -11.37 -10.40
N VAL A 32 -38.89 -11.19 -9.10
CA VAL A 32 -38.02 -10.39 -8.24
C VAL A 32 -36.60 -11.00 -8.17
N GLU A 33 -36.51 -12.31 -7.99
CA GLU A 33 -35.22 -13.01 -7.94
C GLU A 33 -34.50 -12.99 -9.29
N LYS A 34 -35.25 -13.07 -10.40
CA LYS A 34 -34.70 -12.94 -11.75
C LYS A 34 -34.06 -11.57 -11.94
N VAL A 35 -34.77 -10.49 -11.62
CA VAL A 35 -34.24 -9.12 -11.70
C VAL A 35 -33.01 -8.95 -10.81
N ARG A 36 -33.04 -9.43 -9.56
CA ARG A 36 -31.87 -9.37 -8.66
C ARG A 36 -30.66 -10.13 -9.22
N LYS A 37 -30.88 -11.30 -9.81
CA LYS A 37 -29.83 -12.10 -10.43
C LYS A 37 -29.22 -11.41 -11.65
N ASP A 38 -30.04 -10.72 -12.45
CA ASP A 38 -29.56 -9.98 -13.61
C ASP A 38 -28.76 -8.74 -13.18
N LEU A 39 -29.25 -7.94 -12.22
CA LEU A 39 -28.48 -6.82 -11.63
C LEU A 39 -27.15 -7.28 -11.03
N ALA A 40 -27.12 -8.42 -10.34
CA ALA A 40 -25.90 -8.97 -9.79
C ALA A 40 -24.90 -9.39 -10.90
N ARG A 41 -25.40 -9.86 -12.05
CA ARG A 41 -24.56 -10.20 -13.21
C ARG A 41 -23.95 -8.95 -13.85
N ASP A 42 -24.73 -7.87 -13.94
CA ASP A 42 -24.26 -6.59 -14.47
C ASP A 42 -23.12 -6.03 -13.59
N LEU A 43 -23.30 -6.02 -12.27
CA LEU A 43 -22.26 -5.60 -11.33
C LEU A 43 -20.98 -6.45 -11.44
N VAL A 44 -21.10 -7.77 -11.56
CA VAL A 44 -19.94 -8.64 -11.75
C VAL A 44 -19.21 -8.32 -13.04
N THR A 45 -19.95 -8.00 -14.11
CA THR A 45 -19.36 -7.60 -15.40
C THR A 45 -18.61 -6.28 -15.28
N GLU A 46 -19.19 -5.30 -14.59
CA GLU A 46 -18.55 -4.01 -14.33
C GLU A 46 -17.29 -4.15 -13.49
N ILE A 47 -17.33 -4.93 -12.41
CA ILE A 47 -16.15 -5.17 -11.56
C ILE A 47 -15.02 -5.81 -12.38
N ARG A 48 -15.30 -6.80 -13.22
CA ARG A 48 -14.28 -7.40 -14.10
C ARG A 48 -13.66 -6.38 -15.06
N ALA A 49 -14.47 -5.48 -15.62
CA ALA A 49 -13.97 -4.43 -16.48
C ALA A 49 -13.08 -3.43 -15.71
N LEU A 50 -13.44 -3.11 -14.46
CA LEU A 50 -12.63 -2.27 -13.57
C LEU A 50 -11.32 -2.97 -13.18
N ASP A 51 -11.34 -4.26 -12.86
CA ASP A 51 -10.15 -5.05 -12.55
C ASP A 51 -9.17 -5.06 -13.73
N LYS A 52 -9.68 -5.28 -14.95
CA LYS A 52 -8.87 -5.21 -16.18
C LYS A 52 -8.23 -3.83 -16.34
N ARG A 53 -9.01 -2.76 -16.20
CA ARG A 53 -8.50 -1.38 -16.27
C ARG A 53 -7.47 -1.08 -15.18
N LEU A 54 -7.64 -1.61 -13.97
CA LEU A 54 -6.68 -1.45 -12.88
C LEU A 54 -5.35 -2.13 -13.22
N ALA A 55 -5.39 -3.33 -13.80
CA ALA A 55 -4.19 -4.03 -14.27
C ALA A 55 -3.48 -3.25 -15.39
N GLU A 56 -4.23 -2.79 -16.39
CA GLU A 56 -3.69 -1.96 -17.48
C GLU A 56 -3.09 -0.64 -16.95
N ASN A 57 -3.71 -0.03 -15.95
CA ASN A 57 -3.16 1.16 -15.29
C ASN A 57 -1.86 0.86 -14.55
N ALA A 58 -1.76 -0.29 -13.88
CA ALA A 58 -0.55 -0.68 -13.17
C ALA A 58 0.64 -0.86 -14.14
N VAL A 59 0.41 -1.50 -15.29
CA VAL A 59 1.42 -1.63 -16.36
C VAL A 59 1.85 -0.26 -16.88
N ARG A 60 0.90 0.62 -17.20
CA ARG A 60 1.24 1.99 -17.65
C ARG A 60 2.00 2.79 -16.60
N MET A 61 1.70 2.61 -15.31
CA MET A 61 2.46 3.24 -14.23
C MET A 61 3.89 2.71 -14.16
N GLU A 62 4.10 1.41 -14.37
CA GLU A 62 5.43 0.79 -14.43
C GLU A 62 6.27 1.42 -15.54
N GLU A 63 5.76 1.43 -16.77
CA GLU A 63 6.42 2.03 -17.95
C GLU A 63 6.78 3.50 -17.73
N LEU A 64 5.87 4.28 -17.11
CA LEU A 64 6.13 5.70 -16.80
C LEU A 64 7.19 5.87 -15.70
N VAL A 65 7.23 4.98 -14.71
CA VAL A 65 8.26 5.03 -13.67
C VAL A 65 9.62 4.64 -14.25
N GLU A 66 9.71 3.61 -15.09
CA GLU A 66 10.95 3.20 -15.75
C GLU A 66 11.49 4.32 -16.65
N SER A 67 10.63 4.91 -17.48
CA SER A 67 11.02 6.02 -18.37
C SER A 67 11.43 7.30 -17.63
N SER A 68 11.02 7.45 -16.36
CA SER A 68 11.49 8.56 -15.52
C SER A 68 12.95 8.41 -15.04
N GLY A 69 13.58 7.26 -15.27
CA GLY A 69 14.92 6.93 -14.76
C GLY A 69 14.95 6.66 -13.25
N SER A 70 13.78 6.44 -12.63
CA SER A 70 13.68 6.17 -11.20
C SER A 70 14.17 4.77 -10.86
N THR A 71 14.99 4.67 -9.81
CA THR A 71 15.45 3.38 -9.24
C THR A 71 14.57 2.87 -8.11
N LEU A 72 13.43 3.51 -7.84
CA LEU A 72 12.57 3.17 -6.70
C LEU A 72 12.07 1.73 -6.74
N MET A 73 11.77 1.18 -7.92
CA MET A 73 11.29 -0.20 -8.07
C MET A 73 12.37 -1.26 -7.80
N ASN A 74 13.65 -0.87 -7.71
CA ASN A 74 14.74 -1.76 -7.27
C ASN A 74 14.72 -1.96 -5.75
N THR A 75 13.99 -1.11 -5.01
CA THR A 75 13.88 -1.22 -3.56
C THR A 75 12.86 -2.30 -3.19
N PRO A 76 13.22 -3.29 -2.35
CA PRO A 76 12.27 -4.31 -1.91
C PRO A 76 11.02 -3.70 -1.29
N GLY A 77 9.85 -4.18 -1.71
CA GLY A 77 8.55 -3.71 -1.21
C GLY A 77 8.02 -2.44 -1.90
N VAL A 78 8.72 -1.94 -2.93
CA VAL A 78 8.26 -0.83 -3.77
C VAL A 78 7.83 -1.36 -5.14
N GLY A 79 6.52 -1.55 -5.33
CA GLY A 79 5.95 -1.90 -6.63
C GLY A 79 5.57 -0.67 -7.49
N PRO A 80 5.16 -0.88 -8.75
CA PRO A 80 4.89 0.20 -9.71
C PRO A 80 3.92 1.27 -9.21
N VAL A 81 2.83 0.86 -8.56
CA VAL A 81 1.82 1.80 -8.03
C VAL A 81 2.38 2.66 -6.89
N LEU A 82 3.23 2.10 -6.03
CA LEU A 82 3.85 2.85 -4.93
C LEU A 82 4.95 3.77 -5.45
N ALA A 83 5.77 3.29 -6.40
CA ALA A 83 6.77 4.10 -7.07
C ALA A 83 6.14 5.28 -7.82
N ALA A 84 5.09 5.05 -8.60
CA ALA A 84 4.36 6.11 -9.31
C ALA A 84 3.76 7.15 -8.35
N ARG A 85 3.23 6.71 -7.20
CA ARG A 85 2.75 7.64 -6.14
C ARG A 85 3.88 8.46 -5.53
N LEU A 86 5.05 7.85 -5.29
CA LEU A 86 6.22 8.56 -4.78
C LEU A 86 6.67 9.60 -5.80
N VAL A 87 6.99 9.19 -7.02
CA VAL A 87 7.44 10.09 -8.09
C VAL A 87 6.42 11.20 -8.35
N GLY A 88 5.14 10.86 -8.50
CA GLY A 88 4.10 11.83 -8.85
C GLY A 88 3.80 12.86 -7.75
N ARG A 89 4.01 12.54 -6.48
CA ARG A 89 3.75 13.48 -5.36
C ARG A 89 5.01 14.20 -4.89
N VAL A 90 6.16 13.55 -4.99
CA VAL A 90 7.46 14.11 -4.57
C VAL A 90 8.07 14.96 -5.67
N GLY A 91 7.93 14.55 -6.93
CA GLY A 91 8.74 15.08 -8.03
C GLY A 91 10.21 14.70 -7.83
N HIS A 92 11.11 15.66 -8.03
CA HIS A 92 12.54 15.45 -7.80
C HIS A 92 12.89 15.46 -6.31
N ALA A 93 13.59 14.42 -5.85
CA ALA A 93 14.04 14.30 -4.45
C ALA A 93 14.96 15.46 -4.03
N SER A 94 15.71 16.04 -4.97
CA SER A 94 16.60 17.19 -4.75
C SER A 94 15.90 18.45 -4.25
N ARG A 95 14.57 18.54 -4.32
CA ARG A 95 13.82 19.67 -3.73
C ARG A 95 13.89 19.72 -2.20
N PHE A 96 14.25 18.61 -1.55
CA PHE A 96 14.38 18.53 -0.11
C PHE A 96 15.85 18.66 0.29
N ALA A 97 16.17 19.69 1.07
CA ALA A 97 17.54 19.91 1.54
C ALA A 97 18.04 18.79 2.48
N THR A 98 17.13 18.11 3.20
CA THR A 98 17.49 17.05 4.16
C THR A 98 16.46 15.94 4.18
N ALA A 99 16.89 14.74 4.61
CA ALA A 99 15.98 13.62 4.87
C ALA A 99 14.92 13.97 5.94
N THR A 100 15.28 14.78 6.93
CA THR A 100 14.33 15.28 7.94
C THR A 100 13.25 16.17 7.33
N ALA A 101 13.59 17.04 6.37
CA ALA A 101 12.62 17.84 5.65
C ALA A 101 11.64 16.95 4.86
N PHE A 102 12.14 15.89 4.23
CA PHE A 102 11.30 14.90 3.56
C PHE A 102 10.40 14.12 4.54
N ALA A 103 10.94 13.69 5.68
CA ALA A 103 10.18 12.99 6.71
C ALA A 103 9.07 13.86 7.33
N ASN A 104 9.32 15.16 7.49
CA ASN A 104 8.31 16.12 7.91
C ASN A 104 7.23 16.33 6.83
N TYR A 105 7.64 16.47 5.57
CA TYR A 105 6.72 16.63 4.44
C TYR A 105 5.76 15.44 4.28
N THR A 106 6.30 14.22 4.40
CA THR A 106 5.52 12.97 4.35
C THR A 106 4.79 12.65 5.67
N GLY A 107 4.99 13.46 6.71
CA GLY A 107 4.37 13.26 8.03
C GLY A 107 4.85 11.99 8.75
N VAL A 108 5.97 11.41 8.35
CA VAL A 108 6.59 10.24 9.00
C VAL A 108 7.42 10.64 10.22
N ALA A 109 7.96 11.86 10.23
CA ALA A 109 8.70 12.38 11.38
C ALA A 109 7.81 12.44 12.64
N PRO A 110 8.27 11.89 13.78
CA PRO A 110 7.57 12.04 15.05
C PRO A 110 7.55 13.50 15.50
N VAL A 111 6.46 13.92 16.11
CA VAL A 111 6.34 15.26 16.70
C VAL A 111 6.64 15.17 18.19
N GLU A 112 7.67 15.88 18.62
CA GLU A 112 7.99 16.02 20.03
C GLU A 112 6.91 16.84 20.74
N ILE A 113 6.45 16.33 21.88
CA ILE A 113 5.65 17.03 22.87
C ILE A 113 6.43 16.92 24.18
N ALA A 114 7.05 18.02 24.60
CA ALA A 114 7.74 18.12 25.87
C ALA A 114 6.89 18.90 26.88
N SER A 115 6.83 18.40 28.11
CA SER A 115 6.35 19.13 29.29
C SER A 115 7.25 18.71 30.45
N ALA A 116 7.92 19.70 31.07
CA ALA A 116 8.82 19.56 32.23
C ALA A 116 9.54 18.20 32.33
N ASP A 117 10.76 18.15 31.80
CA ASP A 117 11.72 17.03 31.90
C ASP A 117 11.30 15.68 31.28
N LYS A 118 10.18 15.63 30.55
CA LYS A 118 9.74 14.45 29.79
C LYS A 118 9.43 14.82 28.34
N ALA A 119 10.34 14.46 27.44
CA ALA A 119 10.08 14.46 26.00
C ALA A 119 9.27 13.20 25.62
N ARG A 120 8.07 13.40 25.09
CA ARG A 120 7.26 12.33 24.48
C ARG A 120 7.12 12.61 23.00
N HIS A 121 6.98 11.55 22.21
CA HIS A 121 6.80 11.66 20.78
C HIS A 121 5.40 11.18 20.40
N ARG A 122 4.68 11.97 19.60
CA ARG A 122 3.42 11.54 19.00
C ARG A 122 3.56 11.41 17.48
N LEU A 123 2.63 10.68 16.88
CA LEU A 123 2.45 10.66 15.44
C LEU A 123 2.11 12.07 14.92
N SER A 124 2.81 12.51 13.85
CA SER A 124 2.44 13.73 13.15
C SER A 124 1.06 13.58 12.51
N ARG A 125 0.15 14.52 12.82
CA ARG A 125 -1.15 14.60 12.15
C ARG A 125 -1.11 15.39 10.83
N SER A 126 0.03 16.01 10.56
CA SER A 126 0.30 16.86 9.40
C SER A 126 1.04 16.09 8.30
N GLY A 127 1.31 16.76 7.18
CA GLY A 127 2.04 16.20 6.04
C GLY A 127 1.14 15.43 5.07
N ASP A 128 1.77 14.88 4.04
CA ASP A 128 1.09 14.16 2.97
C ASP A 128 0.68 12.75 3.41
N ARG A 129 -0.62 12.54 3.61
CA ARG A 129 -1.16 11.25 4.09
C ARG A 129 -1.06 10.12 3.09
N GLN A 130 -1.03 10.43 1.79
CA GLN A 130 -0.84 9.40 0.77
C GLN A 130 0.62 8.92 0.82
N LEU A 131 1.58 9.84 0.91
CA LEU A 131 2.99 9.48 1.06
C LEU A 131 3.27 8.75 2.37
N ASN A 132 2.65 9.17 3.48
CA ASN A 132 2.73 8.45 4.75
C ASN A 132 2.26 7.00 4.61
N SER A 133 1.09 6.79 3.99
CA SER A 133 0.54 5.46 3.76
C SER A 133 1.45 4.62 2.86
N VAL A 134 2.05 5.21 1.83
CA VAL A 134 2.99 4.51 0.94
C VAL A 134 4.22 4.04 1.73
N LEU A 135 4.85 4.94 2.50
CA LEU A 135 6.03 4.62 3.31
C LEU A 135 5.71 3.56 4.38
N HIS A 136 4.53 3.64 5.00
CA HIS A 136 4.06 2.61 5.92
C HIS A 136 3.90 1.25 5.23
N THR A 137 3.27 1.18 4.06
CA THR A 137 3.12 -0.08 3.29
C THR A 137 4.47 -0.67 2.91
N ILE A 138 5.43 0.14 2.45
CA ILE A 138 6.78 -0.30 2.13
C ILE A 138 7.43 -0.90 3.39
N ALA A 139 7.40 -0.18 4.51
CA ALA A 139 8.00 -0.63 5.77
C ALA A 139 7.39 -1.95 6.27
N VAL A 140 6.06 -2.08 6.28
CA VAL A 140 5.38 -3.33 6.69
C VAL A 140 5.75 -4.48 5.76
N THR A 141 5.87 -4.22 4.46
CA THR A 141 6.25 -5.24 3.47
C THR A 141 7.68 -5.72 3.71
N GLN A 142 8.62 -4.79 3.91
CA GLN A 142 10.03 -5.10 4.22
C GLN A 142 10.20 -5.83 5.56
N ILE A 143 9.40 -5.51 6.58
CA ILE A 143 9.40 -6.22 7.87
C ILE A 143 8.99 -7.69 7.70
N ARG A 144 8.11 -7.99 6.74
CA ARG A 144 7.62 -9.35 6.48
C ARG A 144 8.55 -10.18 5.59
N MET A 145 9.57 -9.57 4.97
CA MET A 145 10.51 -10.28 4.12
C MET A 145 11.58 -11.01 4.96
N PRO A 146 11.98 -12.24 4.57
CA PRO A 146 13.13 -12.93 5.17
C PRO A 146 14.41 -12.09 5.03
N GLY A 147 15.18 -11.93 6.11
CA GLY A 147 16.38 -11.08 6.14
C GLY A 147 16.11 -9.57 6.03
N GLY A 148 14.84 -9.15 6.09
CA GLY A 148 14.44 -7.75 6.06
C GLY A 148 14.56 -7.06 7.42
N LEU A 149 14.07 -5.81 7.49
CA LEU A 149 14.13 -4.98 8.71
C LEU A 149 13.49 -5.65 9.95
N GLY A 150 12.58 -6.60 9.74
CA GLY A 150 11.95 -7.38 10.81
C GLY A 150 12.90 -8.37 11.50
N ASP A 151 13.92 -8.83 10.78
CA ASP A 151 14.98 -9.73 11.29
C ASP A 151 16.05 -8.94 12.06
N LEU A 152 16.28 -7.68 11.66
CA LEU A 152 17.12 -6.73 12.39
C LEU A 152 16.47 -6.22 13.69
N ARG A 153 15.21 -6.59 13.98
CA ARG A 153 14.52 -6.20 15.21
C ARG A 153 15.04 -7.05 16.38
N PRO A 154 15.82 -6.48 17.33
CA PRO A 154 16.24 -7.25 18.49
C PRO A 154 15.00 -7.57 19.33
N ARG A 155 14.78 -8.85 19.64
CA ARG A 155 13.75 -9.24 20.62
C ARG A 155 14.11 -8.64 21.98
N GLY A 156 13.35 -7.65 22.45
CA GLY A 156 13.48 -7.09 23.82
C GLY A 156 14.08 -5.68 23.97
N ARG A 157 13.93 -4.80 22.96
CA ARG A 157 14.54 -3.46 22.96
C ARG A 157 13.80 -2.43 23.85
N ARG A 158 14.52 -1.58 24.58
CA ARG A 158 13.95 -0.50 25.43
C ARG A 158 13.88 0.83 24.66
N PRO A 159 13.01 1.79 25.06
CA PRO A 159 13.05 3.14 24.50
C PRO A 159 14.40 3.80 24.78
N GLY A 160 15.19 4.08 23.75
CA GLY A 160 16.52 4.72 23.84
C GLY A 160 17.62 4.04 23.01
N ASP A 161 17.42 2.80 22.58
CA ASP A 161 18.45 2.05 21.85
C ASP A 161 18.54 2.51 20.37
N SER A 162 19.74 2.92 19.92
CA SER A 162 20.02 3.34 18.54
C SER A 162 19.89 2.17 17.56
N TRP A 163 19.26 2.34 16.40
CA TRP A 163 19.14 1.27 15.40
C TRP A 163 20.52 0.75 14.98
N PRO A 164 20.71 -0.58 14.86
CA PRO A 164 21.93 -1.10 14.26
C PRO A 164 21.96 -0.66 12.79
N ASP A 165 23.16 -0.34 12.29
CA ASP A 165 23.32 0.00 10.88
C ASP A 165 22.85 -1.17 10.01
N PRO A 166 21.97 -0.93 9.01
CA PRO A 166 21.35 -2.01 8.26
C PRO A 166 22.32 -2.80 7.39
N HIS A 167 23.57 -2.35 7.19
CA HIS A 167 24.57 -3.10 6.42
C HIS A 167 26.00 -2.80 6.92
N PRO A 168 26.75 -3.78 7.46
CA PRO A 168 28.18 -3.60 7.74
C PRO A 168 29.07 -3.51 6.47
N GLY A 169 28.48 -3.29 5.27
CA GLY A 169 29.21 -3.35 4.00
C GLY A 169 28.74 -2.43 2.86
N SER A 170 27.84 -1.46 3.08
CA SER A 170 27.35 -0.59 1.99
C SER A 170 27.98 0.82 1.92
N ALA A 171 28.89 1.15 2.84
CA ALA A 171 29.55 2.46 2.89
C ALA A 171 30.57 2.71 1.76
N ALA A 172 30.65 1.86 0.73
CA ALA A 172 31.66 1.92 -0.33
C ALA A 172 31.12 2.17 -1.76
N GLN A 173 29.83 2.46 -1.97
CA GLN A 173 29.28 2.61 -3.35
C GLN A 173 28.36 3.82 -3.57
N VAL A 174 28.58 4.94 -2.85
CA VAL A 174 27.96 6.24 -3.19
C VAL A 174 29.02 7.33 -3.42
N ALA A 175 30.09 6.95 -4.10
CA ALA A 175 31.01 7.88 -4.74
C ALA A 175 31.27 7.35 -6.16
N ASP A 176 30.34 7.70 -7.06
CA ASP A 176 30.59 8.13 -8.44
C ASP A 176 29.26 8.51 -9.13
#